data_AF-A0A3B8K011-F1
#
_entry.id   AF-A0A3B8K011-F1
#
_cell.length_a   1.000
_cell.length_b   1.000
_cell.length_c   1.000
_cell.angle_alpha   90.00
_cell.angle_beta   90.00
_cell.angle_gamma   90.00
#
_symmetry.space_group_name_H-M   'P 1'
#
loop_
_entity.id
_entity.type
_entity.pdbx_description
1 polymer ?
#
loop_
_entity_poly.entity_id
_entity_poly.type
_entity_poly.pdbx_seq_one_letter_code
_entity_poly.pdbx_strand_id
1 'polypeptide(L)' 'QLRHYYPNLVYETVIPRNVRLAEAPSFGKSVIDYDPTCQGALAYRQLAAEMLQSLRPSETPDTGTAVSGAEHES' A
#
# COMPACT_ATOMS: atom_id res chain seq x y z
N GLN A 1 10.32 -9.49 -6.77
CA GLN A 1 9.73 -10.81 -7.13
C GLN A 1 8.24 -10.84 -6.81
N LEU A 2 7.80 -10.74 -5.55
CA LEU A 2 6.36 -10.82 -5.20
C LEU A 2 5.47 -9.80 -5.93
N ARG A 3 5.91 -8.53 -6.01
CA ARG A 3 5.21 -7.46 -6.74
C ARG A 3 5.07 -7.70 -8.24
N HIS A 4 5.97 -8.48 -8.84
CA HIS A 4 5.91 -8.79 -10.27
C HIS A 4 4.86 -9.87 -10.56
N TYR A 5 4.70 -10.84 -9.66
CA TYR A 5 3.71 -11.91 -9.81
C TYR A 5 2.31 -11.50 -9.33
N TYR A 6 2.20 -10.54 -8.42
CA TYR A 6 0.96 -10.14 -7.75
C TYR A 6 0.81 -8.62 -7.68
N PRO A 7 0.81 -7.90 -8.81
CA PRO A 7 0.87 -6.44 -8.84
C PRO A 7 -0.30 -5.76 -8.11
N ASN A 8 -1.49 -6.38 -8.15
CA ASN A 8 -2.71 -5.81 -7.55
C ASN A 8 -3.06 -6.41 -6.18
N LEU A 9 -2.24 -7.33 -5.66
CA LEU A 9 -2.46 -8.01 -4.37
C LEU A 9 -1.39 -7.67 -3.34
N VAL A 10 -0.41 -6.83 -3.69
CA VAL A 10 0.70 -6.43 -2.80
C VAL A 10 0.66 -4.93 -2.62
N TYR A 11 0.56 -4.51 -1.36
CA TYR A 11 0.66 -3.09 -0.99
C TYR A 11 2.10 -2.57 -1.16
N GLU A 12 2.20 -1.27 -1.44
CA GLU A 12 3.44 -0.52 -1.53
C GLU A 12 4.09 -0.34 -0.17
N THR A 13 3.29 -0.17 0.89
CA THR A 13 3.79 0.00 2.26
C THR A 13 4.44 -1.29 2.78
N VAL A 14 5.70 -1.20 3.19
CA VAL A 14 6.47 -2.31 3.78
C VAL A 14 6.48 -2.19 5.30
N ILE A 15 6.12 -3.26 6.01
CA ILE A 15 6.24 -3.33 7.47
C ILE A 15 7.66 -3.83 7.84
N PRO A 16 8.52 -2.98 8.43
CA PRO A 16 9.88 -3.38 8.77
C PRO A 16 9.90 -4.26 10.02
N ARG A 17 10.96 -5.07 10.15
CA ARG A 17 11.23 -5.78 11.41
C ARG A 17 11.52 -4.75 12.51
N ASN A 18 10.72 -4.75 13.57
CA ASN A 18 10.82 -3.77 14.64
C ASN A 18 10.60 -4.42 16.02
N VAL A 19 11.48 -4.11 16.99
CA VAL A 19 11.43 -4.70 18.33
C VAL A 19 10.19 -4.24 19.11
N ARG A 20 9.86 -2.93 19.07
CA ARG A 20 8.68 -2.37 19.76
C ARG A 20 7.38 -2.98 19.24
N LEU A 21 7.30 -3.20 17.92
CA LEU A 21 6.18 -3.91 17.29
C LEU A 21 6.06 -5.36 17.80
N ALA A 22 7.18 -6.05 18.01
CA ALA A 22 7.19 -7.42 18.54
C ALA A 22 6.90 -7.49 20.05
N GLU A 23 7.25 -6.44 20.81
CA GLU A 23 7.01 -6.35 22.26
C GLU A 23 5.55 -6.00 22.60
N ALA A 24 4.88 -5.16 21.80
CA ALA A 24 3.53 -4.67 22.07
C ALA A 24 2.50 -5.76 22.46
N PRO A 25 2.44 -6.94 21.80
CA PRO A 25 1.55 -8.04 22.20
C PRO A 25 1.76 -8.54 23.62
N SER A 26 3.00 -8.59 24.11
CA SER A 26 3.31 -9.02 25.48
C SER A 26 2.77 -8.04 26.53
N PHE A 27 2.58 -6.78 26.17
CA PHE A 27 1.96 -5.76 27.02
C PHE A 27 0.44 -5.65 26.82
N GLY A 28 -0.16 -6.50 25.98
CA GLY A 28 -1.58 -6.47 25.68
C GLY A 28 -2.05 -5.19 24.97
N LYS A 29 -1.13 -4.49 24.29
CA LYS A 29 -1.41 -3.23 23.61
C LYS A 29 -1.16 -3.38 22.11
N SER A 30 -1.88 -2.59 21.31
CA SER A 30 -1.51 -2.43 19.90
C SER A 30 -0.18 -1.68 19.79
N VAL A 31 0.55 -1.83 18.69
CA VAL A 31 1.79 -1.04 18.48
C VAL A 31 1.51 0.47 18.44
N ILE A 32 0.30 0.85 18.02
CA ILE A 32 -0.14 2.25 17.96
C ILE A 32 -0.27 2.84 19.37
N ASP A 33 -0.74 2.04 20.33
CA ASP A 33 -0.90 2.46 21.73
C ASP A 33 0.37 2.25 22.57
N TYR A 34 1.19 1.27 22.21
CA TYR A 34 2.43 0.94 22.92
C TYR A 34 3.54 1.93 22.62
N ASP A 35 3.83 2.17 21.34
CA ASP A 35 4.80 3.17 20.89
C ASP A 35 4.35 3.77 19.53
N PRO A 36 3.56 4.84 19.56
CA PRO A 36 3.02 5.48 18.36
C PRO A 36 4.06 6.09 17.43
N THR A 37 5.32 6.20 17.88
CA THR A 37 6.41 6.86 17.15
C THR A 37 7.41 5.87 16.54
N CYS A 38 7.34 4.59 16.92
CA CYS A 38 8.21 3.58 16.34
C CYS A 38 7.93 3.35 14.85
N GLN A 39 8.94 2.88 14.13
CA GLN A 39 8.85 2.60 12.69
C GLN A 39 7.73 1.60 12.34
N GLY A 40 7.47 0.63 13.22
CA GLY A 40 6.36 -0.32 13.04
C GLY A 40 4.99 0.36 13.07
N ALA A 41 4.76 1.24 14.05
CA ALA A 41 3.51 1.99 14.17
C ALA A 41 3.29 2.93 12.99
N LEU A 42 4.34 3.62 12.54
CA LEU A 42 4.28 4.51 11.38
C LEU A 42 3.95 3.73 10.10
N ALA A 43 4.59 2.58 9.89
CA ALA A 43 4.33 1.73 8.73
C ALA A 43 2.89 1.19 8.74
N TYR A 44 2.34 0.79 9.89
CA TYR A 44 0.94 0.38 9.98
C TYR A 44 -0.04 1.52 9.68
N ARG A 45 0.26 2.76 10.08
CA ARG A 45 -0.56 3.91 9.71
C ARG A 45 -0.54 4.19 8.20
N GLN A 46 0.63 4.10 7.58
CA GLN A 46 0.77 4.24 6.12
C GLN A 46 -0.02 3.15 5.39
N LEU A 47 0.10 1.89 5.84
CA LEU A 47 -0.64 0.77 5.28
C LEU A 47 -2.15 0.97 5.42
N ALA A 48 -2.63 1.46 6.57
CA ALA A 48 -4.04 1.76 6.76
C ALA A 48 -4.53 2.85 5.79
N ALA A 49 -3.74 3.90 5.57
CA ALA A 49 -4.06 4.94 4.60
C ALA A 49 -4.12 4.40 3.16
N GLU A 50 -3.14 3.57 2.78
CA GLU A 50 -3.11 2.90 1.49
C GLU A 50 -4.32 1.98 1.29
N MET A 51 -4.65 1.17 2.30
CA MET A 51 -5.83 0.29 2.29
C MET A 51 -7.13 1.07 2.11
N LEU A 52 -7.30 2.19 2.81
CA LEU A 52 -8.48 3.05 2.64
C LEU A 52 -8.55 3.68 1.25
N GLN A 53 -7.40 4.02 0.65
CA GLN A 53 -7.34 4.52 -0.72
C GLN A 53 -7.72 3.42 -1.72
N SER A 54 -7.29 2.18 -1.52
CA SER A 54 -7.65 1.04 -2.39
C SER A 54 -9.11 0.60 -2.22
N LEU A 55 -9.67 0.72 -1.01
CA LEU A 55 -11.07 0.37 -0.70
C LEU A 55 -12.08 1.36 -1.28
N ARG A 56 -11.64 2.56 -1.65
CA ARG A 56 -12.42 3.49 -2.46
C ARG A 56 -12.02 3.21 -3.90
N PRO A 57 -12.70 2.30 -4.63
CA PRO A 57 -12.40 2.11 -6.02
C PRO A 57 -12.71 3.44 -6.72
N SER A 58 -11.68 4.22 -6.99
CA SER A 58 -11.78 5.35 -7.90
C SER A 58 -12.20 4.78 -9.24
N GLU A 59 -13.33 5.27 -9.74
CA GLU A 59 -13.82 5.06 -11.09
C GLU A 59 -12.65 5.02 -12.09
N THR A 60 -12.58 3.91 -12.84
CA THR A 60 -11.56 3.55 -13.84
C THR A 60 -11.37 4.66 -14.90
N PRO A 61 -10.20 4.80 -15.55
CA PRO A 61 -9.94 3.93 -16.70
C PRO A 61 -8.47 3.56 -16.94
N ASP A 62 -8.23 2.25 -17.08
CA ASP A 62 -7.23 1.75 -18.01
C ASP A 62 -7.67 2.16 -19.43
N THR A 63 -7.20 3.31 -19.90
CA THR A 63 -7.20 3.64 -21.33
C THR A 63 -5.76 3.53 -21.83
N GLY A 64 -5.29 2.29 -21.93
CA GLY A 64 -4.29 1.91 -22.93
C GLY A 64 -4.89 1.89 -24.34
N THR A 65 -5.43 3.01 -24.81
CA THR A 65 -5.75 3.22 -26.24
C THR A 65 -5.12 4.52 -26.70
N ALA A 66 -3.85 4.45 -27.08
CA ALA A 66 -3.30 5.30 -28.12
C ALA A 66 -2.78 4.38 -29.24
N VAL A 67 -3.74 3.75 -29.93
CA VAL A 67 -3.50 3.16 -31.26
C VAL A 67 -3.27 4.32 -32.22
N SER A 68 -2.09 4.30 -32.84
CA SER A 68 -1.79 4.70 -34.20
C SER A 68 -2.36 6.03 -34.70
N GLY A 69 -1.47 7.03 -34.78
CA GLY A 69 -1.60 8.09 -35.76
C GLY A 69 -1.71 7.50 -37.17
N ALA A 70 -2.83 7.76 -37.82
CA ALA A 70 -3.04 7.55 -39.24
C ALA A 70 -3.80 8.78 -39.76
N GLU A 71 -3.08 9.90 -39.88
CA GLU A 71 -3.47 10.98 -40.77
C GLU A 71 -2.94 10.63 -42.17
N HIS A 72 -3.86 10.20 -43.04
CA HIS A 72 -3.68 10.14 -44.49
C HIS A 72 -4.90 10.79 -45.15
N GLU A 73 -4.59 11.85 -45.89
CA GLU A 73 -5.14 12.20 -47.21
C GLU A 73 -6.61 12.69 -47.33
N SER A 74 -6.80 14.00 -47.49
CA SER A 74 -7.14 14.68 -48.77
C SER A 74 -7.65 16.10 -48.54
#